data_AF-A0A066PU22-F1
#
_entry.id   AF-A0A066PU22-F1
#
_cell.length_a   1.000
_cell.length_b   1.000
_cell.length_c   1.000
_cell.angle_alpha   90.00
_cell.angle_beta   90.00
_cell.angle_gamma   90.00
#
_symmetry.space_group_name_H-M   'P 1'
#
loop_
_entity.id
_entity.type
_entity.pdbx_description
1 polymer ?
#
loop_
_entity_poly.entity_id
_entity_poly.type
_entity_poly.pdbx_seq_one_letter_code
_entity_poly.pdbx_strand_id
1 'polypeptide(L)' 'MDQLVSRISEAEMTRRRHAIEQARAANIRQGYVHDPVLEAANERFIRGEIDMADLDRLMIAAIEAGR' A
#
# COMPACT_ATOMS: atom_id res chain seq x y z
N MET A 1 15.05 15.72 11.19
CA MET A 1 14.57 15.51 9.81
C MET A 1 14.87 14.05 9.51
N ASP A 2 13.97 13.18 9.92
CA ASP A 2 14.21 11.73 9.91
C ASP A 2 14.15 11.29 8.46
N GLN A 3 15.32 11.05 7.86
CA GLN A 3 15.40 10.50 6.52
C GLN A 3 14.84 9.09 6.64
N LEU A 4 13.57 8.88 6.25
CA LEU A 4 13.01 7.56 6.02
C LEU A 4 13.82 6.97 4.86
N VAL A 5 14.98 6.39 5.21
CA VAL A 5 15.80 5.61 4.29
C VAL A 5 14.91 4.45 3.87
N SER A 6 14.41 4.51 2.64
CA SER A 6 13.70 3.39 2.03
C SER A 6 14.52 2.14 2.28
N ARG A 7 13.93 1.19 3.02
CA ARG A 7 14.62 -0.03 3.47
C ARG A 7 14.81 -1.04 2.33
N ILE A 8 14.40 -0.68 1.12
CA ILE A 8 14.34 -1.53 -0.07
C ILE A 8 14.97 -0.82 -1.26
N SER A 9 15.41 -1.60 -2.25
CA SER A 9 16.01 -1.06 -3.47
C SER A 9 14.99 -0.33 -4.34
N GLU A 10 15.44 0.55 -5.22
CA GLU A 10 14.60 1.22 -6.22
C GLU A 10 13.89 0.23 -7.16
N ALA A 11 14.58 -0.84 -7.52
CA ALA A 11 13.99 -1.94 -8.29
C ALA A 11 12.83 -2.58 -7.52
N GLU A 12 12.97 -2.78 -6.21
CA GLU A 12 11.90 -3.30 -5.36
C GLU A 12 10.74 -2.32 -5.22
N MET A 13 11.00 -1.03 -5.01
CA MET A 13 9.95 0.01 -4.99
C MET A 13 9.17 0.01 -6.31
N THR A 14 9.86 -0.10 -7.45
CA THR A 14 9.25 -0.17 -8.78
C THR A 14 8.40 -1.43 -8.95
N ARG A 15 8.87 -2.59 -8.51
CA ARG A 15 8.09 -3.84 -8.53
C ARG A 15 6.82 -3.72 -7.69
N ARG A 16 6.93 -3.19 -6.47
CA ARG A 16 5.78 -2.98 -5.58
C ARG A 16 4.77 -2.01 -6.19
N ARG A 17 5.24 -0.87 -6.72
CA ARG A 17 4.38 0.11 -7.40
C ARG A 17 3.60 -0.52 -8.54
N HIS A 18 4.28 -1.25 -9.42
CA HIS A 18 3.63 -1.94 -10.53
C HIS A 18 2.57 -2.95 -10.02
N ALA A 19 2.88 -3.74 -8.99
CA ALA A 19 1.92 -4.68 -8.42
C ALA A 19 0.66 -3.98 -7.85
N ILE A 20 0.85 -2.89 -7.11
CA ILE A 20 -0.27 -2.09 -6.56
C ILE A 20 -1.10 -1.46 -7.69
N GLU A 21 -0.48 -0.91 -8.73
CA GLU A 21 -1.18 -0.31 -9.87
C GLU A 21 -2.02 -1.34 -10.63
N GLN A 22 -1.50 -2.55 -10.84
CA GLN A 22 -2.24 -3.64 -11.47
C GLN A 22 -3.44 -4.09 -10.61
N ALA A 23 -3.24 -4.24 -9.30
CA ALA A 23 -4.33 -4.56 -8.37
C ALA A 23 -5.39 -3.45 -8.35
N ARG A 24 -4.98 -2.18 -8.30
CA ARG A 24 -5.88 -1.02 -8.35
C ARG A 24 -6.67 -0.98 -9.64
N ALA A 25 -6.04 -1.22 -10.79
CA ALA A 25 -6.73 -1.28 -12.07
C ALA A 25 -7.76 -2.42 -12.13
N ALA A 26 -7.45 -3.58 -11.54
CA ALA A 26 -8.40 -4.68 -11.44
C ALA A 26 -9.59 -4.33 -10.53
N ASN A 27 -9.33 -3.72 -9.37
CA ASN A 27 -10.37 -3.31 -8.43
C ASN A 27 -11.27 -2.22 -9.03
N ILE A 28 -10.71 -1.24 -9.75
CA ILE A 28 -11.49 -0.20 -10.43
C ILE A 28 -12.47 -0.82 -11.44
N ARG A 29 -12.05 -1.85 -12.19
CA ARG A 29 -12.93 -2.59 -13.10
C ARG A 29 -14.08 -3.32 -12.37
N GLN A 30 -13.94 -3.56 -11.07
CA GLN A 30 -14.96 -4.18 -10.22
C GLN A 30 -15.76 -3.14 -9.41
N GLY A 31 -15.58 -1.83 -9.67
CA GLY A 31 -16.34 -0.77 -9.02
C GLY A 31 -15.69 -0.15 -7.78
N TYR A 32 -14.43 -0.48 -7.49
CA TYR A 32 -13.66 0.26 -6.48
C TYR A 32 -13.45 1.70 -6.93
N VAL A 33 -13.82 2.66 -6.08
CA VAL A 33 -13.73 4.09 -6.39
C VAL A 33 -12.43 4.67 -5.85
N HIS A 34 -12.18 4.55 -4.55
CA HIS A 34 -10.97 4.99 -3.86
C HIS A 34 -11.18 4.76 -2.35
N ASP A 35 -10.16 4.26 -1.65
CA ASP A 35 -10.10 4.19 -0.18
C ASP A 35 -8.82 4.90 0.28
N PRO A 36 -8.93 6.05 0.98
CA PRO A 36 -7.76 6.82 1.41
C PRO A 36 -6.88 6.06 2.41
N VAL A 37 -7.42 5.14 3.19
CA VAL A 37 -6.67 4.34 4.17
C VAL A 37 -5.81 3.31 3.44
N LEU A 38 -6.42 2.57 2.50
CA LEU A 38 -5.71 1.61 1.66
C LEU A 38 -4.59 2.28 0.84
N GLU A 39 -4.87 3.44 0.24
CA GLU A 39 -3.93 4.11 -0.66
C GLU A 39 -2.74 4.70 0.11
N ALA A 40 -2.96 5.23 1.30
CA ALA A 40 -1.88 5.64 2.19
C ALA A 40 -1.01 4.45 2.64
N ALA A 41 -1.62 3.31 2.95
CA ALA A 41 -0.89 2.12 3.35
C ALA A 41 -0.08 1.51 2.17
N ASN A 42 -0.65 1.48 0.98
CA ASN A 42 0.03 1.06 -0.25
C ASN A 42 1.27 1.91 -0.53
N GLU A 43 1.19 3.23 -0.37
CA GLU A 43 2.34 4.12 -0.59
C GLU A 43 3.48 3.84 0.41
N ARG A 44 3.15 3.59 1.67
CA ARG A 44 4.12 3.18 2.71
C ARG A 44 4.76 1.82 2.37
N PHE A 45 3.97 0.87 1.85
CA PHE A 45 4.46 -0.42 1.40
C PHE A 45 5.40 -0.27 0.19
N ILE A 46 5.04 0.56 -0.79
CA ILE A 46 5.86 0.85 -1.98
C ILE A 46 7.22 1.43 -1.60
N ARG A 47 7.27 2.29 -0.57
CA ARG A 47 8.51 2.87 -0.04
C ARG A 47 9.28 1.95 0.92
N GLY A 48 8.75 0.77 1.21
CA GLY A 48 9.35 -0.18 2.15
C GLY A 48 9.35 0.32 3.61
N GLU A 49 8.46 1.24 3.94
CA GLU A 49 8.24 1.71 5.31
C GLU A 49 7.48 0.65 6.14
N ILE A 50 6.67 -0.17 5.46
CA ILE A 50 5.96 -1.33 6.00
C ILE A 50 6.17 -2.54 5.11
N ASP A 51 6.04 -3.74 5.68
CA ASP A 51 5.99 -4.98 4.92
C ASP A 51 4.53 -5.38 4.57
N MET A 52 4.37 -6.54 3.91
CA MET A 52 3.05 -7.01 3.50
C MET A 52 2.17 -7.43 4.69
N ALA A 53 2.79 -7.93 5.78
CA ALA A 53 2.05 -8.35 6.97
C ALA A 53 1.56 -7.12 7.77
N ASP A 54 2.34 -6.05 7.80
CA ASP A 54 1.94 -4.75 8.32
C ASP A 54 0.80 -4.14 7.51
N LEU A 55 0.87 -4.22 6.17
CA LEU A 55 -0.21 -3.76 5.30
C LEU A 55 -1.52 -4.48 5.61
N ASP A 56 -1.50 -5.81 5.72
CA ASP A 56 -2.65 -6.64 6.08
C ASP A 56 -3.24 -6.25 7.44
N ARG A 57 -2.39 -6.14 8.47
CA ARG A 57 -2.79 -5.69 9.81
C ARG A 57 -3.47 -4.32 9.80
N LEU A 58 -2.94 -3.37 9.03
CA LEU A 58 -3.52 -2.02 8.91
C LEU A 58 -4.91 -2.06 8.28
N MET A 59 -5.13 -2.92 7.29
CA MET A 59 -6.45 -3.06 6.64
C MET A 59 -7.47 -3.72 7.57
N ILE A 60 -7.06 -4.78 8.28
CA ILE A 60 -7.92 -5.41 9.30
C ILE A 60 -8.32 -4.39 10.37
N ALA A 61 -7.36 -3.65 10.90
CA ALA A 61 -7.62 -2.62 11.91
C ALA A 61 -8.46 -1.45 11.38
N ALA A 62 -8.43 -1.15 10.08
CA ALA A 62 -9.31 -0.16 9.46
C ALA A 62 -10.76 -0.64 9.43
N ILE A 63 -10.98 -1.88 9.00
CA ILE A 63 -12.29 -2.52 8.95
C ILE A 63 -12.89 -2.63 10.36
N GLU A 64 -12.11 -3.10 11.35
CA GLU A 64 -12.55 -3.20 12.75
C GLU A 64 -12.94 -1.84 13.34
N ALA A 65 -12.33 -0.77 12.85
CA ALA A 65 -12.65 0.59 13.26
C ALA A 65 -13.77 1.25 12.44
N GLY A 66 -14.40 0.52 11.51
CA GLY A 66 -15.47 1.02 10.65
C GLY A 66 -15.03 2.11 9.67
N ARG A 67 -13.77 2.07 9.23
CA ARG A 67 -13.20 2.97 8.23
C ARG A 67 -13.17 2.32 6.86
#